data_AF-A0A973BA26-F1
#
_entry.id   AF-A0A973BA26-F1
#
_cell.length_a   1.000
_cell.length_b   1.000
_cell.length_c   1.000
_cell.angle_alpha   90.00
_cell.angle_beta   90.00
_cell.angle_gamma   90.00
#
_symmetry.space_group_name_H-M   'P 1'
#
loop_
_entity.id
_entity.type
_entity.pdbx_description
1 polymer ?
#
loop_
_entity_poly.entity_id
_entity_poly.type
_entity_poly.pdbx_seq_one_letter_code
_entity_poly.pdbx_strand_id
1 'polypeptide(L)' 'MIEWENMPEFVQEKQEPFSKIIVRFDNEEDLQEFASMIGQKLTNKTKSIWHPKLIRGINSNKRYSNEK' A
#
# COMPACT_ATOMS: atom_id res chain seq x y z
N MET A 1 24.02 18.77 -28.50
CA MET A 1 23.69 17.70 -27.54
C MET A 1 23.07 18.40 -26.34
N ILE A 2 21.75 18.56 -26.34
CA ILE A 2 21.02 19.14 -25.21
C ILE A 2 20.08 18.05 -24.75
N GLU A 3 20.55 17.36 -23.73
CA GLU A 3 19.93 16.20 -23.15
C GLU A 3 19.28 16.67 -21.84
N TRP A 4 17.94 16.64 -21.79
CA TRP A 4 17.10 16.83 -20.59
C TRP A 4 17.09 18.19 -19.84
N GLU A 5 17.27 19.35 -20.47
CA GLU A 5 17.23 20.65 -19.75
C GLU A 5 15.85 21.06 -19.17
N ASN A 6 14.79 20.28 -19.33
CA ASN A 6 13.44 20.66 -18.86
C ASN A 6 12.62 19.51 -18.25
N MET A 7 13.23 18.39 -17.87
CA MET A 7 12.48 17.34 -17.15
C MET A 7 12.48 17.68 -15.64
N PRO A 8 11.34 18.08 -15.05
CA PRO A 8 11.28 18.31 -13.62
C PRO A 8 11.63 17.01 -12.89
N GLU A 9 12.46 17.08 -11.85
CA GLU A 9 12.74 15.93 -11.01
C GLU A 9 11.43 15.39 -10.43
N PHE A 10 11.13 14.13 -10.72
CA PHE A 10 9.99 13.44 -10.15
C PHE A 10 10.28 13.13 -8.68
N VAL A 11 10.01 14.10 -7.80
CA VAL A 11 10.14 13.94 -6.35
C VAL A 11 8.90 13.23 -5.82
N GLN A 12 9.00 11.90 -5.72
CA GLN A 12 8.01 11.12 -4.99
C GLN A 12 8.43 11.07 -3.52
N GLU A 13 7.81 11.91 -2.68
CA GLU A 13 7.98 11.82 -1.24
C GLU A 13 7.66 10.39 -0.78
N LYS A 14 8.67 9.72 -0.21
CA LYS A 14 8.50 8.38 0.36
C LYS A 14 7.58 8.53 1.55
N GLN A 15 6.37 8.01 1.45
CA GLN A 15 5.45 7.87 2.56
C GLN A 15 5.97 6.73 3.45
N GLU A 16 6.98 7.04 4.25
CA GLU A 16 7.54 6.10 5.22
C GLU A 16 6.54 5.92 6.38
N PRO A 17 6.30 4.68 6.84
CA PRO A 17 5.44 4.46 8.00
C PRO A 17 6.10 5.10 9.23
N PHE A 18 5.32 5.84 10.03
CA PHE A 18 5.78 6.45 11.28
C PHE A 18 6.39 5.42 12.25
N SER A 19 5.87 4.19 12.26
CA SER A 19 6.40 3.08 13.03
C SER A 19 5.94 1.74 12.44
N LYS A 20 6.82 0.73 12.46
CA LYS A 20 6.53 -0.62 11.98
C LYS A 20 6.58 -1.62 13.14
N ILE A 21 5.51 -2.38 13.32
CA ILE A 21 5.42 -3.46 14.30
C ILE A 21 5.26 -4.79 13.56
N ILE A 22 5.96 -5.83 14.02
CA ILE A 22 5.83 -7.20 13.51
C ILE A 22 5.05 -8.00 14.56
N VAL A 23 3.82 -8.38 14.23
CA VAL A 23 2.98 -9.23 15.09
C VAL A 23 3.05 -10.66 14.58
N ARG A 24 3.36 -11.61 15.45
CA ARG A 24 3.28 -13.04 15.17
C ARG A 24 2.08 -13.60 15.92
N PHE A 25 1.23 -14.34 15.22
CA PHE A 25 0.06 -15.01 15.78
C PHE A 25 0.35 -16.49 15.90
N ASP A 26 -0.21 -17.14 16.93
CA ASP A 26 -0.08 -18.57 17.15
C ASP A 26 -1.15 -19.34 16.37
N ASN A 27 -2.40 -18.85 16.41
CA ASN A 27 -3.55 -19.47 15.74
C ASN A 27 -4.22 -18.55 14.72
N GLU A 28 -5.03 -19.16 13.83
CA GLU A 28 -5.83 -18.42 12.85
C GLU A 28 -6.98 -17.64 13.52
N GLU A 29 -7.49 -18.13 14.66
CA GLU A 29 -8.53 -17.45 15.44
C GLU A 29 -8.04 -16.09 15.97
N ASP A 30 -6.85 -16.02 16.57
CA ASP A 30 -6.26 -14.76 17.05
C ASP A 30 -6.07 -13.75 15.92
N LEU A 31 -5.70 -14.24 14.73
CA LEU A 31 -5.57 -13.40 13.54
C LEU A 31 -6.93 -12.86 13.08
N GLN A 32 -8.01 -13.66 13.15
CA GLN A 32 -9.37 -13.24 12.82
C GLN A 32 -9.95 -12.25 13.85
N GLU A 33 -9.68 -12.45 15.14
CA GLU A 33 -10.05 -11.48 16.18
C GLU A 33 -9.34 -10.14 15.97
N PHE A 34 -8.04 -10.18 15.69
CA PHE A 34 -7.27 -8.98 15.36
C PHE A 34 -7.78 -8.29 14.08
N ALA A 35 -8.11 -9.06 13.04
CA ALA A 35 -8.72 -8.55 11.82
C ALA A 35 -10.04 -7.80 12.11
N SER A 36 -10.87 -8.37 12.98
CA SER A 36 -12.16 -7.80 13.38
C SER A 36 -12.00 -6.53 14.21
N MET A 37 -11.05 -6.51 15.16
CA MET A 37 -10.75 -5.33 15.98
C MET A 37 -10.27 -4.13 15.14
N ILE A 38 -9.47 -4.39 14.11
CA ILE A 38 -8.97 -3.32 13.23
C ILE A 38 -9.98 -2.95 12.12
N GLY A 39 -11.04 -3.74 11.96
CA GLY A 39 -12.00 -3.59 10.87
C GLY A 39 -11.39 -3.82 9.48
N GLN A 40 -10.35 -4.65 9.40
CA GLN A 40 -9.68 -4.99 8.14
C GLN A 40 -9.62 -6.50 7.98
N LYS A 41 -10.07 -7.01 6.82
CA LYS A 41 -9.96 -8.44 6.50
C LYS A 41 -8.49 -8.83 6.30
N LEU A 42 -7.93 -9.52 7.28
CA LEU A 42 -6.64 -10.19 7.16
C LEU A 42 -6.88 -11.60 6.62
N THR A 43 -6.08 -11.99 5.64
CA THR A 43 -6.05 -13.36 5.10
C THR A 43 -4.64 -13.89 5.25
N ASN A 44 -4.44 -15.21 5.17
CA ASN A 44 -3.10 -15.82 5.31
C ASN A 44 -2.11 -15.34 4.22
N LYS A 45 -2.61 -14.72 3.14
CA LYS A 45 -1.78 -14.10 2.08
C LYS A 45 -1.38 -12.65 2.38
N THR A 46 -1.98 -12.02 3.39
CA THR A 46 -1.74 -10.61 3.73
C THR A 46 -0.40 -10.47 4.45
N LYS A 47 0.61 -9.94 3.74
CA LYS A 47 1.98 -9.76 4.27
C LYS A 47 2.16 -8.51 5.13
N SER A 48 1.33 -7.50 4.93
CA SER A 48 1.37 -6.25 5.67
C SER A 48 0.04 -5.53 5.60
N ILE A 49 -0.27 -4.76 6.65
CA ILE A 49 -1.39 -3.84 6.68
C ILE A 49 -0.93 -2.47 7.13
N TRP A 50 -1.70 -1.47 6.73
CA TRP A 50 -1.59 -0.11 7.22
C TRP A 50 -2.77 0.18 8.13
N HIS A 51 -2.49 0.77 9.29
CA HIS A 51 -3.51 1.27 10.20
C HIS A 51 -3.30 2.77 10.42
N PRO A 52 -4.31 3.62 10.17
CA PRO A 52 -5.63 3.32 9.62
C PRO A 52 -5.58 2.80 8.16
N LYS A 53 -6.65 2.13 7.70
CA LYS A 53 -6.69 1.46 6.38
C LYS A 53 -6.30 2.43 5.26
N LEU A 54 -5.20 2.13 4.57
CA LEU A 54 -4.76 2.94 3.43
C LEU A 54 -5.79 2.80 2.29
N ILE A 55 -6.52 3.87 2.02
CA ILE A 55 -7.36 3.96 0.82
C ILE A 55 -6.39 4.20 -0.34
N ARG A 56 -6.04 3.15 -1.07
CA ARG A 56 -5.24 3.29 -2.29
C ARG A 56 -5.98 4.23 -3.24
N GLY A 57 -5.34 5.35 -3.56
CA GLY A 57 -5.89 6.37 -4.45
C GLY A 57 -6.31 5.80 -5.80
N ILE A 58 -7.34 6.43 -6.38
CA ILE A 58 -8.16 6.11 -7.57
C ILE A 58 -7.39 5.79 -8.87
N ASN A 59 -6.05 5.77 -8.85
CA ASN A 59 -5.21 5.61 -10.03
C ASN A 59 -5.15 4.18 -10.61
N SER A 60 -5.79 3.19 -9.98
CA SER A 60 -5.80 1.82 -10.51
C SER A 60 -6.57 1.64 -11.82
N ASN A 61 -7.40 2.60 -12.24
CA ASN A 61 -8.26 2.46 -13.42
C ASN A 61 -7.85 3.31 -14.63
N LYS A 62 -6.68 3.96 -14.60
CA LYS A 62 -6.17 4.70 -15.76
C LYS A 62 -5.26 3.80 -16.59
N ARG A 63 -5.84 2.95 -17.44
CA ARG A 63 -5.10 2.26 -18.50
C ARG A 63 -5.08 3.15 -19.74
N TYR A 64 -3.90 3.41 -20.29
CA TYR A 64 -3.75 4.06 -21.58
C TYR A 64 -4.14 3.04 -22.66
N SER A 65 -5.29 3.25 -23.32
CA SER A 65 -5.63 2.53 -24.54
C SER A 65 -5.09 3.34 -25.71
N ASN A 66 -3.99 2.89 -26.31
CA ASN A 66 -3.51 3.46 -27.57
C ASN A 66 -4.23 2.72 -28.70
N GLU A 67 -5.26 3.33 -29.26
CA GLU A 67 -5.93 2.82 -30.46
C GLU A 67 -5.10 3.28 -31.67
N LYS A 68 -4.58 2.32 -32.44
CA LYS A 68 -3.93 2.54 -33.73
C LYS A 68 -4.60 1.67 -34.78
#